data_AF-A0A7S1HI48-F1
#
_entry.id   AF-A0A7S1HI48-F1
#
_cell.length_a   1.000
_cell.length_b   1.000
_cell.length_c   1.000
_cell.angle_alpha   90.00
_cell.angle_beta   90.00
_cell.angle_gamma   90.00
#
_symmetry.space_group_name_H-M   'P 1'
#
loop_
_entity.id
_entity.type
_entity.pdbx_description
1 polymer ?
#
loop_
_entity_poly.entity_id
_entity_poly.type
_entity_poly.pdbx_seq_one_letter_code
_entity_poly.pdbx_strand_id
1 'polypeptide(L)'
;QTFVFENIDNEPVPSLLRGFSAPVVLDDGLSDAALLVLMRHDSDPFNRWEAGQRLALNRILAALRANQPLQLSNAFIEAMRGVLNHPELDPAFKELALT
;
A
#
# COMPACT_ATOMS: atom_id res chain seq x y z
N GLN A 1 -18.02 10.53 13.98
CA GLN A 1 -17.13 11.30 14.87
C GLN A 1 -16.10 12.02 14.00
N THR A 2 -15.57 13.16 14.45
CA THR A 2 -14.55 13.92 13.73
C THR A 2 -13.31 14.11 14.61
N PHE A 3 -12.13 13.91 14.04
CA PHE A 3 -10.83 14.16 14.67
C PHE A 3 -10.11 15.22 13.84
N VAL A 4 -9.50 16.21 14.49
CA VAL A 4 -8.79 17.32 13.83
C VAL A 4 -7.35 17.34 14.30
N PHE A 5 -6.42 17.36 13.35
CA PHE A 5 -4.99 17.54 13.59
C PHE A 5 -4.58 18.90 13.03
N GLU A 6 -3.91 19.71 13.84
CA GLU A 6 -3.47 21.07 13.48
C GLU A 6 -1.97 21.10 13.18
N ASN A 7 -1.48 22.19 12.58
CA ASN A 7 -0.07 22.41 12.25
C ASN A 7 0.52 21.36 11.28
N ILE A 8 -0.21 21.09 10.20
CA ILE A 8 0.21 20.21 9.12
C ILE A 8 0.63 21.04 7.91
N ASP A 9 1.93 21.08 7.63
CA ASP A 9 2.51 21.96 6.60
C ASP A 9 2.23 21.51 5.16
N ASN A 10 1.96 20.22 4.95
CA ASN A 10 1.74 19.61 3.64
C ASN A 10 0.65 18.55 3.71
N GLU A 11 -0.04 18.29 2.60
CA GLU A 11 -1.07 17.25 2.54
C GLU A 11 -0.51 15.86 2.95
N PRO A 12 -1.03 15.24 4.02
CA PRO A 12 -0.50 13.98 4.52
C PRO A 12 -1.08 12.79 3.74
N VAL A 13 -0.29 11.70 3.66
CA VAL A 13 -0.81 10.39 3.27
C VAL A 13 -1.07 9.57 4.55
N PRO A 14 -2.32 9.34 4.95
CA PRO A 14 -2.62 8.69 6.22
C PRO A 14 -2.33 7.19 6.17
N SER A 15 -1.68 6.69 7.22
CA SER A 15 -1.50 5.25 7.47
C SER A 15 -2.48 4.84 8.56
N LEU A 16 -3.60 4.24 8.15
CA LEU A 16 -4.72 3.90 9.03
C LEU A 16 -4.70 2.42 9.39
N LEU A 17 -5.41 2.05 10.47
CA LEU A 17 -5.59 0.66 10.90
C LEU A 17 -4.29 -0.14 11.15
N ARG A 18 -3.18 0.55 11.46
CA ARG A 18 -1.85 -0.05 11.74
C ARG A 18 -1.92 -1.25 12.68
N GLY A 19 -1.11 -2.27 12.40
CA GLY A 19 -1.12 -3.53 13.15
C GLY A 19 -2.48 -4.24 13.16
N PHE A 20 -3.32 -3.99 12.15
CA PHE A 20 -4.70 -4.48 12.07
C PHE A 20 -5.50 -4.19 13.35
N SER A 21 -5.45 -2.94 13.81
CA SER A 21 -6.01 -2.51 15.11
C SER A 21 -7.50 -2.83 15.34
N ALA A 22 -8.27 -3.11 14.28
CA ALA A 22 -9.63 -3.61 14.38
C ALA A 22 -10.00 -4.47 13.15
N PRO A 23 -10.86 -5.49 13.30
CA PRO A 23 -11.29 -6.36 12.21
C PRO A 23 -12.46 -5.74 11.42
N VAL A 24 -12.17 -4.70 10.63
CA VAL A 24 -13.18 -3.94 9.86
C VAL A 24 -12.78 -3.80 8.39
N VAL A 25 -13.77 -3.57 7.52
CA VAL A 25 -13.52 -3.12 6.15
C VAL A 25 -13.37 -1.61 6.16
N LEU A 26 -12.20 -1.14 5.73
CA LEU A 26 -11.87 0.29 5.68
C LEU A 26 -12.17 0.87 4.29
N ASP A 27 -12.91 1.98 4.24
CA ASP A 27 -13.04 2.84 3.07
C ASP A 27 -12.34 4.17 3.39
N ASP A 28 -11.14 4.37 2.83
CA ASP A 28 -10.25 5.49 3.13
C ASP A 28 -10.09 6.49 1.97
N GLY A 29 -10.67 6.20 0.80
CA GLY A 29 -10.56 7.03 -0.39
C GLY A 29 -9.13 7.23 -0.93
N LEU A 30 -8.15 6.41 -0.53
CA LEU A 30 -6.77 6.57 -0.98
C LEU A 30 -6.62 6.30 -2.48
N SER A 31 -5.89 7.19 -3.15
CA SER A 31 -5.52 7.03 -4.56
C SER A 31 -4.36 6.06 -4.75
N ASP A 32 -4.16 5.56 -5.97
CA ASP A 32 -2.97 4.76 -6.32
C ASP A 32 -1.65 5.49 -5.99
N ALA A 33 -1.60 6.82 -6.13
CA ALA A 33 -0.42 7.60 -5.79
C ALA A 33 -0.15 7.59 -4.29
N ALA A 34 -1.19 7.71 -3.47
CA ALA A 34 -1.09 7.62 -2.02
C ALA A 34 -0.67 6.20 -1.56
N LEU A 35 -1.23 5.16 -2.18
CA LEU A 35 -0.82 3.77 -1.90
C LEU A 35 0.65 3.51 -2.25
N LEU A 36 1.17 4.10 -3.35
CA LEU A 36 2.59 4.00 -3.68
C LEU A 36 3.48 4.67 -2.62
N VAL A 37 3.04 5.81 -2.06
CA VAL A 37 3.74 6.47 -0.95
C VAL A 37 3.77 5.56 0.27
N LEU A 38 2.64 4.97 0.67
CA LEU A 38 2.57 4.04 1.80
C LEU A 38 3.46 2.82 1.58
N MET A 39 3.35 2.16 0.43
CA MET A 39 4.14 0.98 0.08
C MET A 39 5.66 1.24 0.19
N ARG A 40 6.10 2.45 -0.19
CA ARG A 40 7.53 2.81 -0.16
C ARG A 40 8.01 3.33 1.20
N HIS A 41 7.17 4.06 1.94
CA HIS A 41 7.64 4.91 3.04
C HIS A 41 7.00 4.60 4.40
N ASP A 42 5.89 3.86 4.47
CA ASP A 42 5.17 3.66 5.74
C ASP A 42 6.08 3.01 6.80
N SER A 43 6.04 3.43 8.04
CA SER A 43 6.84 2.78 9.09
C SER A 43 6.24 1.43 9.50
N ASP A 44 4.96 1.20 9.26
CA ASP A 44 4.27 -0.04 9.60
C ASP A 44 4.43 -1.08 8.47
N PRO A 45 5.08 -2.24 8.72
CA PRO A 45 5.28 -3.26 7.71
C PRO A 45 3.96 -3.77 7.12
N PHE A 46 2.97 -4.05 7.97
CA PHE A 46 1.68 -4.57 7.51
C PHE A 46 1.01 -3.62 6.50
N ASN A 47 0.98 -2.32 6.80
CA ASN A 47 0.43 -1.32 5.90
C ASN A 47 1.26 -1.13 4.62
N ARG A 48 2.60 -1.30 4.66
CA ARG A 48 3.42 -1.34 3.42
C ARG A 48 2.96 -2.48 2.51
N TRP A 49 2.76 -3.66 3.07
CA TRP A 49 2.30 -4.83 2.33
C TRP A 49 0.88 -4.66 1.81
N GLU A 50 -0.05 -4.22 2.66
CA GLU A 50 -1.45 -4.02 2.28
C GLU A 50 -1.57 -3.01 1.13
N ALA A 51 -0.80 -1.92 1.17
CA ALA A 51 -0.77 -0.93 0.09
C ALA A 51 -0.29 -1.56 -1.24
N GLY A 52 0.70 -2.45 -1.19
CA GLY A 52 1.15 -3.23 -2.34
C GLY A 52 0.06 -4.16 -2.90
N GLN A 53 -0.62 -4.91 -2.03
CA GLN A 53 -1.72 -5.80 -2.43
C GLN A 53 -2.88 -5.02 -3.06
N ARG A 54 -3.26 -3.88 -2.47
CA ARG A 54 -4.31 -2.99 -3.01
C ARG A 54 -3.94 -2.46 -4.39
N LEU A 55 -2.70 -2.01 -4.59
CA LEU A 55 -2.20 -1.57 -5.89
C LEU A 55 -2.26 -2.68 -6.94
N ALA A 56 -1.80 -3.89 -6.59
CA ALA A 56 -1.83 -5.04 -7.48
C ALA A 56 -3.27 -5.39 -7.89
N LEU A 57 -4.19 -5.47 -6.92
CA LEU A 57 -5.60 -5.76 -7.16
C LEU A 57 -6.26 -4.70 -8.05
N ASN A 58 -6.01 -3.41 -7.79
CA ASN A 58 -6.52 -2.32 -8.62
C ASN A 58 -6.08 -2.48 -10.09
N ARG A 59 -4.81 -2.86 -10.33
CA ARG A 59 -4.28 -3.07 -11.68
C ARG A 59 -4.87 -4.29 -12.36
N ILE A 60 -5.02 -5.40 -11.64
CA ILE A 60 -5.66 -6.63 -12.16
C ILE A 60 -7.12 -6.34 -12.56
N LEU A 61 -7.89 -5.70 -11.68
CA LEU A 61 -9.28 -5.35 -11.95
C LEU A 61 -9.42 -4.38 -13.14
N ALA A 62 -8.53 -3.39 -13.25
CA ALA A 62 -8.51 -2.48 -14.38
C ALA A 62 -8.24 -3.20 -15.70
N ALA A 63 -7.24 -4.10 -15.74
CA ALA A 63 -6.90 -4.89 -16.92
C ALA A 63 -8.05 -5.82 -17.34
N LEU A 64 -8.68 -6.50 -16.38
CA LEU A 64 -9.85 -7.36 -16.63
C LEU A 64 -11.03 -6.56 -17.20
N ARG A 65 -11.34 -5.40 -16.62
CA ARG A 65 -12.42 -4.52 -17.11
C ARG A 65 -12.16 -3.98 -18.51
N ALA A 66 -10.90 -3.67 -18.82
CA ALA A 66 -10.50 -3.18 -20.13
C ALA A 66 -10.33 -4.28 -21.19
N ASN A 67 -10.39 -5.57 -20.78
CA ASN A 67 -10.02 -6.72 -21.61
C ASN A 67 -8.64 -6.56 -22.26
N GLN A 68 -7.68 -6.06 -21.48
CA GLN A 68 -6.30 -5.82 -21.91
C GLN A 68 -5.31 -6.65 -21.10
N PRO A 69 -4.12 -6.95 -21.63
CA PRO A 69 -3.05 -7.56 -20.85
C PRO A 69 -2.71 -6.72 -19.62
N LEU A 70 -2.45 -7.38 -18.49
CA LEU A 70 -1.98 -6.72 -17.28
C LEU A 70 -0.66 -6.01 -17.55
N GLN A 71 -0.61 -4.71 -17.25
CA GLN A 71 0.62 -3.93 -17.25
C GLN A 71 0.95 -3.47 -15.84
N LEU A 72 2.12 -3.88 -15.36
CA LEU A 72 2.68 -3.39 -14.10
C LEU A 72 3.57 -2.19 -14.39
N SER A 73 3.37 -1.10 -13.64
CA SER A 73 4.22 0.08 -13.79
C SER A 73 5.60 -0.17 -13.20
N ASN A 74 6.63 0.50 -13.74
CA ASN A 74 7.98 0.47 -13.14
C ASN A 74 7.95 0.90 -11.67
N ALA A 75 7.07 1.84 -11.31
CA ALA A 75 6.90 2.28 -9.92
C ALA A 75 6.47 1.13 -8.99
N PHE A 76 5.54 0.27 -9.45
CA PHE A 76 5.10 -0.91 -8.70
C PHE A 76 6.23 -1.92 -8.56
N ILE A 77 6.92 -2.24 -9.66
CA ILE A 77 8.05 -3.18 -9.68
C ILE A 77 9.16 -2.72 -8.72
N GLU A 78 9.51 -1.44 -8.75
CA GLU A 78 10.54 -0.88 -7.88
C GLU A 78 10.10 -0.83 -6.41
N ALA A 79 8.82 -0.59 -6.14
CA ALA A 79 8.30 -0.67 -4.78
C ALA A 79 8.37 -2.11 -4.23
N MET A 80 7.98 -3.11 -5.01
CA MET A 80 8.13 -4.54 -4.65
C MET A 80 9.60 -4.91 -4.42
N ARG A 81 10.50 -4.46 -5.31
CA ARG A 81 11.95 -4.63 -5.14
C ARG A 81 12.43 -4.03 -3.81
N GLY A 82 11.92 -2.85 -3.45
CA GLY A 82 12.21 -2.19 -2.17
C GLY A 82 11.80 -3.03 -0.96
N VAL A 83 10.61 -3.63 -0.99
CA VAL A 83 10.12 -4.52 0.09
C VAL A 83 11.02 -5.76 0.23
N LEU A 84 11.33 -6.44 -0.87
CA LEU A 84 12.15 -7.66 -0.86
C LEU A 84 13.58 -7.41 -0.37
N ASN A 85 14.17 -6.29 -0.77
CA ASN A 85 15.54 -5.93 -0.41
C ASN A 85 15.65 -5.17 0.92
N HIS A 86 14.54 -4.88 1.61
CA HIS A 86 14.59 -4.10 2.85
C HIS A 86 15.34 -4.88 3.95
N PRO A 87 16.41 -4.33 4.55
CA PRO A 87 17.26 -5.09 5.46
C PRO A 87 16.57 -5.42 6.79
N GLU A 88 15.62 -4.59 7.22
CA GLU A 88 14.95 -4.70 8.53
C GLU A 88 13.58 -5.40 8.49
N LEU A 89 13.08 -5.76 7.31
CA LEU A 89 11.80 -6.48 7.22
C LEU A 89 12.01 -7.97 7.46
N ASP A 90 11.13 -8.56 8.28
CA ASP A 90 11.13 -9.99 8.61
C ASP A 90 11.02 -10.84 7.33
N PRO A 91 11.83 -11.90 7.17
CA PRO A 91 11.70 -12.85 6.06
C PRO A 91 10.29 -13.43 5.86
N ALA A 92 9.55 -13.74 6.93
CA ALA A 92 8.19 -14.26 6.84
C ALA A 92 7.23 -13.21 6.25
N PHE A 93 7.44 -11.93 6.58
CA PHE A 93 6.68 -10.84 5.98
C PHE A 93 6.99 -10.68 4.48
N LYS A 94 8.26 -10.85 4.09
CA LYS A 94 8.64 -10.80 2.66
C LYS A 94 8.05 -11.96 1.86
N GLU A 95 7.91 -13.14 2.47
CA GLU A 95 7.24 -14.29 1.86
C GLU A 95 5.75 -13.99 1.63
N LEU A 96 5.06 -13.50 2.66
CA LEU A 96 3.65 -13.08 2.55
C LEU A 96 3.43 -11.98 1.49
N ALA A 97 4.43 -11.13 1.23
CA ALA A 97 4.36 -10.13 0.19
C ALA A 97 4.43 -10.69 -1.24
N LEU A 98 4.84 -11.94 -1.41
CA LEU A 98 4.93 -12.61 -2.72
C LEU A 98 3.76 -13.52 -3.04
N THR A 99 2.84 -13.73 -2.09
CA THR A 99 1.62 -14.55 -2.25
C THR A 99 0.41 -13.71 -2.63
#